data_AF-A0A2E8D3G3-F1
#
_entry.id   AF-A0A2E8D3G3-F1
#
_cell.length_a   1.000
_cell.length_b   1.000
_cell.length_c   1.000
_cell.angle_alpha   90.00
_cell.angle_beta   90.00
_cell.angle_gamma   90.00
#
_symmetry.space_group_name_H-M   'P 1'
#
loop_
_entity.id
_entity.type
_entity.pdbx_description
1 polymer ?
#
loop_
_entity_poly.entity_id
_entity_poly.type
_entity_poly.pdbx_seq_one_letter_code
_entity_poly.pdbx_strand_id
1 'polypeptide(L)'
;MTLKIVGPRYRPNSVWSCAKPRQDRFGMRWGGWLEAVKLRTSNVILPKSDFAKALQYIRNHFDELKRYLDDALIPIDNNETEQLMKQVAVGRKNWLFAGSVAGGERTAAFLTLVSSALRNDLDIWRYVKDVLDQLLAGATDYEPLLPWNWAVTHPDAIREYRVEERKNRTDRKRRKREDRRRRRKQSQ
;
A
#
# COMPACT_ATOMS: atom_id res chain seq x y z
N MET A 1 -16.66 7.96 0.00
CA MET A 1 -16.14 6.85 -0.84
C MET A 1 -15.02 6.15 -0.07
N THR A 2 -15.37 5.30 0.89
CA THR A 2 -14.41 4.51 1.68
C THR A 2 -14.23 3.15 0.98
N LEU A 3 -13.02 2.87 0.49
CA LEU A 3 -12.66 1.54 0.00
C LEU A 3 -12.64 0.60 1.22
N LYS A 4 -13.60 -0.32 1.31
CA LYS A 4 -13.79 -1.20 2.48
C LYS A 4 -13.11 -2.57 2.36
N ILE A 5 -12.64 -2.97 1.19
CA ILE A 5 -11.93 -4.25 1.03
C ILE A 5 -10.48 -3.97 0.69
N VAL A 6 -9.64 -4.09 1.72
CA VAL A 6 -8.18 -4.11 1.62
C VAL A 6 -7.72 -5.25 2.53
N GLY A 7 -8.05 -6.48 2.14
CA GLY A 7 -7.62 -7.68 2.87
C GLY A 7 -6.13 -8.00 2.66
N PRO A 8 -5.63 -9.07 3.32
CA PRO A 8 -4.23 -9.46 3.25
C PRO A 8 -3.82 -9.85 1.81
N ARG A 9 -2.53 -9.64 1.49
CA ARG A 9 -1.93 -10.13 0.24
C ARG A 9 -1.58 -11.60 0.43
N TYR A 10 -2.09 -12.48 -0.43
CA TYR A 10 -1.71 -13.89 -0.50
C TYR A 10 -0.20 -14.01 -0.75
N ARG A 11 0.50 -14.75 0.10
CA ARG A 11 1.93 -15.08 -0.05
C ARG A 11 2.13 -16.57 0.22
N PRO A 12 2.41 -17.39 -0.80
CA PRO A 12 2.47 -18.85 -0.63
C PRO A 12 3.65 -19.35 0.21
N ASN A 13 4.64 -18.52 0.57
CA ASN A 13 5.81 -18.89 1.40
C ASN A 13 6.36 -17.69 2.20
N SER A 14 5.63 -17.16 3.19
CA SER A 14 6.19 -16.16 4.09
C SER A 14 7.02 -16.82 5.20
N VAL A 15 8.30 -17.09 4.91
CA VAL A 15 9.32 -17.39 5.93
C VAL A 15 9.75 -16.06 6.56
N TRP A 16 8.87 -15.44 7.34
CA TRP A 16 9.23 -14.39 8.27
C TRP A 16 8.70 -14.80 9.63
N SER A 17 9.40 -15.74 10.27
CA SER A 17 9.20 -16.00 11.69
C SER A 17 9.58 -14.72 12.43
N CYS A 18 8.56 -14.09 13.01
CA CYS A 18 8.65 -12.80 13.67
C CYS A 18 9.34 -12.99 15.02
N ALA A 19 10.66 -12.79 15.08
CA ALA A 19 11.30 -12.46 16.34
C ALA A 19 10.81 -11.05 16.71
N LYS A 20 9.98 -10.93 17.75
CA LYS A 20 9.51 -9.63 18.25
C LYS A 20 10.71 -8.69 18.44
N PRO A 21 10.74 -7.50 17.82
CA PRO A 21 11.81 -6.57 18.09
C PRO A 21 11.70 -6.10 19.54
N ARG A 22 12.85 -6.10 20.23
CA ARG A 22 13.06 -5.61 21.59
C ARG A 22 12.66 -4.12 21.65
N GLN A 23 11.43 -3.84 22.07
CA GLN A 23 10.76 -2.55 21.89
C GLN A 23 11.13 -1.49 22.95
N ASP A 24 11.95 -1.88 23.92
CA ASP A 24 12.01 -1.22 25.22
C ASP A 24 12.95 0.00 25.24
N ARG A 25 13.78 0.22 24.19
CA ARG A 25 14.77 1.31 24.16
C ARG A 25 14.59 2.37 23.07
N PHE A 26 13.73 2.15 22.08
CA PHE A 26 13.57 3.09 20.97
C PHE A 26 12.48 4.15 21.22
N GLY A 27 11.36 3.80 21.85
CA GLY A 27 10.21 4.71 22.04
C GLY A 27 10.53 6.01 22.79
N MET A 28 11.37 5.94 23.85
CA MET A 28 11.70 7.11 24.68
C MET A 28 12.58 8.14 23.98
N ARG A 29 13.48 7.72 23.08
CA ARG A 29 14.46 8.63 22.45
C ARG A 29 13.82 9.58 21.43
N TRP A 30 12.78 9.11 20.73
CA TRP A 30 12.15 9.90 19.66
C TRP A 30 11.11 10.90 20.18
N GLY A 31 10.36 10.55 21.24
CA GLY A 31 9.43 11.50 21.88
C GLY A 31 10.17 12.71 22.47
N GLY A 32 11.28 12.46 23.18
CA GLY A 32 12.14 13.53 23.69
C GLY A 32 12.77 14.37 22.57
N TRP A 33 13.14 13.75 21.46
CA TRP A 33 13.67 14.48 20.29
C TRP A 33 12.61 15.41 19.67
N LEU A 34 11.36 14.97 19.51
CA LEU A 34 10.29 15.81 18.95
C LEU A 34 9.97 17.03 19.83
N GLU A 35 9.93 16.86 21.15
CA GLU A 35 9.74 18.00 22.06
C GLU A 35 10.97 18.92 22.06
N ALA A 36 12.19 18.39 21.95
CA ALA A 36 13.39 19.21 21.79
C ALA A 36 13.42 19.97 20.45
N VAL A 37 12.88 19.40 19.37
CA VAL A 37 12.70 20.10 18.09
C VAL A 37 11.67 21.21 18.24
N LYS A 38 10.51 20.96 18.87
CA LYS A 38 9.51 22.00 19.16
C LYS A 38 10.10 23.19 19.90
N LEU A 39 10.81 22.94 21.00
CA LEU A 39 11.41 24.00 21.83
C LEU A 39 12.42 24.86 21.06
N ARG A 40 13.21 24.25 20.17
CA ARG A 40 14.15 24.98 19.31
C ARG A 40 13.47 25.78 18.21
N THR A 41 12.28 25.35 17.79
CA THR A 41 11.61 25.85 16.60
C THR A 41 10.55 26.91 16.94
N SER A 42 10.01 26.89 18.16
CA SER A 42 8.90 27.75 18.61
C SER A 42 9.19 29.24 18.51
N ASN A 43 10.45 29.64 18.68
CA ASN A 43 10.87 31.05 18.67
C ASN A 43 11.45 31.48 17.31
N VAL A 44 11.63 30.53 16.39
CA VAL A 44 12.29 30.75 15.09
C VAL A 44 11.28 30.74 13.94
N ILE A 45 10.17 30.02 14.11
CA ILE A 45 9.21 29.77 13.02
C ILE A 45 7.84 30.33 13.38
N LEU A 46 7.27 31.11 12.46
CA LEU A 46 5.92 31.61 12.62
C LEU A 46 4.93 30.43 12.72
N PRO A 47 4.04 30.42 13.73
CA PRO A 47 3.14 29.30 14.00
C PRO A 47 2.17 28.97 12.86
N LYS A 48 1.88 29.94 11.98
CA LYS A 48 1.02 29.77 10.81
C LYS A 48 1.76 29.43 9.50
N SER A 49 3.09 29.35 9.54
CA SER A 49 3.87 28.96 8.36
C SER A 49 3.60 27.51 7.95
N ASP A 50 3.81 27.19 6.67
CA ASP A 50 3.60 25.82 6.16
C ASP A 50 4.54 24.80 6.81
N PHE A 51 5.75 25.23 7.20
CA PHE A 51 6.67 24.39 7.96
C PHE A 51 6.14 24.08 9.37
N ALA A 52 5.60 25.07 10.08
CA ALA A 52 5.00 24.86 11.39
C ALA A 52 3.80 23.89 11.32
N LYS A 53 2.97 24.01 10.27
CA LYS A 53 1.87 23.06 10.01
C LYS A 53 2.38 21.65 9.77
N ALA A 54 3.42 21.48 8.95
CA ALA A 54 4.02 20.18 8.68
C ALA A 54 4.61 19.54 9.95
N LEU A 55 5.30 20.32 10.78
CA LEU A 55 5.85 19.85 12.05
C LEU A 55 4.73 19.43 13.01
N GLN A 56 3.66 20.21 13.10
CA GLN A 56 2.50 19.87 13.92
C GLN A 56 1.82 18.59 13.43
N TYR A 57 1.70 18.40 12.10
CA TYR A 57 1.16 17.19 11.52
C TYR A 57 1.97 15.95 11.90
N ILE A 58 3.30 16.00 11.76
CA ILE A 58 4.20 14.89 12.15
C ILE A 58 4.03 14.54 13.63
N ARG A 59 3.88 15.55 14.50
CA ARG A 59 3.71 15.35 15.94
C ARG A 59 2.37 14.71 16.28
N ASN A 60 1.29 15.19 15.68
CA ASN A 60 -0.05 14.66 15.91
C ASN A 60 -0.18 13.20 15.46
N HIS A 61 0.58 12.79 14.44
CA HIS A 61 0.51 11.47 13.85
C HIS A 61 1.74 10.60 14.12
N PHE A 62 2.55 10.97 15.13
CA PHE A 62 3.85 10.33 15.31
C PHE A 62 3.74 8.85 15.71
N ASP A 63 2.73 8.51 16.49
CA ASP A 63 2.52 7.13 16.95
C ASP A 63 2.05 6.23 15.80
N GLU A 64 1.21 6.74 14.90
CA GLU A 64 0.81 6.05 13.68
C GLU A 64 1.98 5.91 12.70
N LEU A 65 2.78 6.97 12.53
CA LEU A 65 3.95 6.96 11.64
C LEU A 65 5.02 5.96 12.07
N LYS A 66 5.12 5.64 13.36
CA LYS A 66 6.08 4.64 13.88
C LYS A 66 5.57 3.20 13.78
N ARG A 67 4.30 2.95 13.44
CA ARG A 67 3.69 1.62 13.54
C ARG A 67 4.38 0.55 12.70
N TYR A 68 5.06 0.94 11.62
CA TYR A 68 5.89 0.03 10.81
C TYR A 68 7.13 -0.52 11.56
N LEU A 69 7.55 0.14 12.64
CA LEU A 69 8.64 -0.35 13.51
C LEU A 69 8.17 -1.52 14.38
N ASP A 70 6.87 -1.58 14.66
CA ASP A 70 6.27 -2.59 15.53
C ASP A 70 5.81 -3.82 14.72
N ASP A 71 5.43 -3.62 13.46
CA ASP A 71 4.97 -4.66 12.54
C ASP A 71 5.75 -4.62 11.22
N ALA A 72 6.58 -5.64 11.00
CA ALA A 72 7.38 -5.80 9.80
C ALA A 72 6.55 -6.07 8.53
N LEU A 73 5.26 -6.39 8.65
CA LEU A 73 4.35 -6.55 7.52
C LEU A 73 3.92 -5.21 6.93
N ILE A 74 4.05 -4.12 7.69
CA ILE A 74 3.69 -2.77 7.25
C ILE A 74 4.91 -2.13 6.56
N PRO A 75 4.81 -1.73 5.28
CA PRO A 75 5.90 -1.05 4.60
C PRO A 75 6.14 0.34 5.21
N ILE A 76 7.40 0.79 5.19
CA ILE A 76 7.82 2.12 5.66
C ILE A 76 7.21 3.27 4.84
N ASP A 77 6.88 3.02 3.58
CA ASP A 77 6.32 4.02 2.67
C ASP A 77 4.97 3.58 2.09
N ASN A 78 4.18 4.57 1.70
CA ASN A 78 2.83 4.38 1.16
C ASN A 78 2.81 4.30 -0.38
N ASN A 79 3.96 4.10 -1.04
CA ASN A 79 4.05 4.22 -2.49
C ASN A 79 3.13 3.23 -3.21
N GLU A 80 3.00 2.00 -2.69
CA GLU A 80 2.11 1.00 -3.27
C GLU A 80 0.66 1.48 -3.27
N THR A 81 0.16 1.99 -2.15
CA THR A 81 -1.21 2.51 -2.02
C THR A 81 -1.43 3.73 -2.89
N GLU A 82 -0.49 4.68 -2.90
CA GLU A 82 -0.59 5.87 -3.77
C GLU A 82 -0.63 5.47 -5.24
N GLN A 83 0.18 4.49 -5.65
CA GLN A 83 0.18 4.00 -7.02
C GLN A 83 -1.15 3.34 -7.40
N LEU A 84 -1.80 2.62 -6.47
CA LEU A 84 -3.15 2.09 -6.66
C LEU A 84 -4.19 3.21 -6.76
N MET A 85 -4.13 4.20 -5.87
CA MET A 85 -5.07 5.34 -5.88
C MET A 85 -4.94 6.21 -7.15
N LYS A 86 -3.75 6.29 -7.75
CA LYS A 86 -3.56 7.00 -9.03
C LYS A 86 -4.45 6.44 -10.13
N GLN A 87 -4.67 5.13 -10.19
CA GLN A 87 -5.55 4.54 -11.20
C GLN A 87 -7.00 5.01 -11.04
N VAL A 88 -7.48 5.12 -9.79
CA VAL A 88 -8.81 5.65 -9.48
C VAL A 88 -8.90 7.14 -9.84
N ALA A 89 -7.87 7.92 -9.52
CA ALA A 89 -7.83 9.36 -9.86
C ALA A 89 -7.87 9.60 -11.38
N VAL A 90 -7.13 8.81 -12.16
CA VAL A 90 -7.17 8.85 -13.63
C VAL A 90 -8.54 8.40 -14.14
N GLY A 91 -9.10 7.33 -13.58
CA GLY A 91 -10.43 6.83 -13.94
C GLY A 91 -11.53 7.87 -13.74
N ARG A 92 -11.52 8.61 -12.62
CA ARG A 92 -12.48 9.70 -12.35
C ARG A 92 -12.49 10.78 -13.42
N LYS A 93 -11.34 11.11 -14.01
CA LYS A 93 -11.25 12.07 -15.12
C LYS A 93 -11.89 11.52 -16.40
N ASN A 94 -11.90 10.20 -16.57
CA ASN A 94 -12.39 9.52 -17.78
C ASN A 94 -13.85 9.05 -17.65
N TRP A 95 -14.40 8.95 -16.44
CA TRP A 95 -15.78 8.52 -16.18
C TRP A 95 -16.75 9.71 -16.09
N LEU A 96 -16.87 10.47 -17.18
CA LEU A 96 -17.72 11.66 -17.28
C LEU A 96 -19.22 11.36 -17.13
N PHE A 97 -19.63 10.09 -17.18
CA PHE A 97 -21.03 9.64 -17.20
C PHE A 97 -21.51 8.98 -15.90
N ALA A 98 -20.71 8.99 -14.83
CA ALA A 98 -21.14 8.49 -13.52
C ALA A 98 -22.09 9.52 -12.85
N GLY A 99 -23.31 9.63 -13.35
CA GLY A 99 -24.25 10.71 -13.04
C GLY A 99 -25.06 10.57 -11.74
N SER A 100 -24.90 9.51 -10.96
CA SER A 100 -25.67 9.30 -9.72
C SER A 100 -24.81 8.82 -8.55
N VAL A 101 -25.21 9.19 -7.32
CA VAL A 101 -24.53 8.78 -6.08
C VAL A 101 -24.51 7.26 -5.95
N ALA A 102 -25.64 6.60 -6.20
CA ALA A 102 -25.76 5.14 -6.17
C ALA A 102 -24.84 4.45 -7.21
N GLY A 103 -24.69 5.04 -8.40
CA GLY A 103 -23.74 4.57 -9.41
C GLY A 103 -22.29 4.70 -8.94
N GLY A 104 -21.96 5.81 -8.26
CA GLY A 104 -20.66 6.03 -7.64
C GLY A 104 -20.32 5.01 -6.55
N GLU A 105 -21.29 4.65 -5.71
CA GLU A 105 -21.10 3.62 -4.66
C GLU A 105 -20.84 2.23 -5.25
N ARG A 106 -21.64 1.82 -6.25
CA ARG A 106 -21.44 0.54 -6.96
C ARG A 106 -20.09 0.48 -7.66
N THR A 107 -19.72 1.58 -8.32
CA THR A 107 -18.41 1.70 -8.98
C THR A 107 -17.28 1.63 -7.95
N ALA A 108 -17.42 2.26 -6.79
CA ALA A 108 -16.45 2.17 -5.71
C ALA A 108 -16.26 0.73 -5.22
N ALA A 109 -17.36 0.00 -5.01
CA ALA A 109 -17.32 -1.40 -4.59
C ALA A 109 -16.60 -2.27 -5.62
N PHE A 110 -16.94 -2.12 -6.90
CA PHE A 110 -16.31 -2.87 -7.99
C PHE A 110 -14.81 -2.56 -8.13
N LEU A 111 -14.42 -1.30 -8.08
CA LEU A 111 -13.00 -0.90 -8.12
C LEU A 111 -12.23 -1.43 -6.92
N THR A 112 -12.86 -1.49 -5.75
CA THR A 112 -12.26 -2.06 -4.54
C THR A 112 -11.98 -3.55 -4.73
N LEU A 113 -12.94 -4.29 -5.30
CA LEU A 113 -12.81 -5.71 -5.61
C LEU A 113 -11.68 -5.96 -6.62
N VAL A 114 -11.68 -5.22 -7.74
CA VAL A 114 -10.64 -5.33 -8.78
C VAL A 114 -9.26 -4.94 -8.24
N SER A 115 -9.17 -3.87 -7.44
CA SER A 115 -7.92 -3.45 -6.81
C SER A 115 -7.37 -4.51 -5.85
N SER A 116 -8.26 -5.20 -5.13
CA SER A 116 -7.90 -6.30 -4.23
C SER A 116 -7.40 -7.52 -5.00
N ALA A 117 -8.02 -7.87 -6.13
CA ALA A 117 -7.54 -8.94 -7.01
C ALA A 117 -6.17 -8.59 -7.63
N LEU A 118 -6.00 -7.35 -8.10
CA LEU A 118 -4.71 -6.83 -8.59
C LEU A 118 -3.61 -6.90 -7.53
N ARG A 119 -3.93 -6.58 -6.27
CA ARG A 119 -2.98 -6.63 -5.15
C ARG A 119 -2.49 -8.05 -4.87
N ASN A 120 -3.32 -9.06 -5.17
CA ASN A 120 -3.03 -10.49 -5.05
C ASN A 120 -2.44 -11.09 -6.33
N ASP A 121 -2.04 -10.26 -7.31
CA ASP A 121 -1.43 -10.70 -8.57
C ASP A 121 -2.34 -11.59 -9.43
N LEU A 122 -3.66 -11.55 -9.21
CA LEU A 122 -4.60 -12.38 -9.95
C LEU A 122 -4.83 -11.91 -11.38
N ASP A 123 -5.24 -12.86 -12.22
CA ASP A 123 -5.94 -12.58 -13.44
C ASP A 123 -7.35 -12.06 -13.18
N ILE A 124 -7.52 -10.75 -13.37
CA ILE A 124 -8.77 -10.05 -13.10
C ILE A 124 -9.94 -10.65 -13.89
N TRP A 125 -9.71 -11.04 -15.14
CA TRP A 125 -10.80 -11.52 -15.99
C TRP A 125 -11.28 -12.89 -15.49
N ARG A 126 -10.36 -13.81 -15.22
CA ARG A 126 -10.68 -15.13 -14.64
C ARG A 126 -11.37 -14.98 -13.29
N TYR A 127 -10.83 -14.15 -12.41
CA TYR A 127 -11.39 -13.92 -11.08
C TYR A 127 -12.82 -13.36 -11.14
N VAL A 128 -13.03 -12.26 -11.88
CA VAL A 128 -14.35 -11.62 -11.97
C VAL A 128 -15.36 -12.53 -12.65
N LYS A 129 -14.96 -13.26 -13.70
CA LYS A 129 -15.83 -14.24 -14.36
C LYS A 129 -16.29 -15.32 -13.37
N ASP A 130 -15.34 -15.97 -12.68
CA ASP A 130 -15.67 -17.08 -11.77
C ASP A 130 -16.53 -16.62 -10.60
N VAL A 131 -16.21 -15.46 -9.99
CA VAL A 131 -17.03 -14.90 -8.92
C VAL A 131 -18.44 -14.60 -9.40
N LEU A 132 -18.60 -14.00 -10.59
CA LEU A 132 -19.94 -13.73 -11.14
C LEU A 132 -20.70 -15.02 -11.46
N ASP A 133 -20.03 -16.03 -12.02
CA ASP A 133 -20.63 -17.34 -12.32
C ASP A 133 -21.13 -18.03 -11.03
N GLN A 134 -20.33 -18.01 -9.95
CA GLN A 134 -20.72 -18.58 -8.66
C GLN A 134 -21.88 -17.82 -8.02
N LEU A 135 -21.88 -16.48 -8.09
CA LEU A 135 -23.00 -15.66 -7.60
C LEU A 135 -24.29 -15.92 -8.38
N LEU A 136 -24.20 -16.05 -9.71
CA LEU A 136 -25.34 -16.39 -10.56
C LEU A 136 -25.86 -17.82 -10.31
N ALA A 137 -24.97 -18.74 -9.94
CA ALA A 137 -25.34 -20.09 -9.50
C ALA A 137 -25.98 -20.12 -8.10
N GLY A 138 -26.07 -18.99 -7.40
CA GLY A 138 -26.71 -18.88 -6.10
C GLY A 138 -25.79 -19.11 -4.90
N ALA A 139 -24.47 -18.95 -5.08
CA ALA A 139 -23.54 -19.02 -3.96
C ALA A 139 -23.84 -17.93 -2.92
N THR A 140 -24.01 -18.35 -1.67
CA THR A 140 -24.26 -17.47 -0.52
C THR A 140 -23.04 -17.35 0.40
N ASP A 141 -22.04 -18.21 0.23
CA ASP A 141 -20.76 -18.11 0.92
C ASP A 141 -19.78 -17.24 0.13
N TYR A 142 -19.48 -16.06 0.68
CA TYR A 142 -18.63 -15.07 0.04
C TYR A 142 -17.17 -15.16 0.47
N GLU A 143 -16.85 -15.86 1.55
CA GLU A 143 -15.46 -15.97 2.04
C GLU A 143 -14.52 -16.63 1.03
N PRO A 144 -14.88 -17.75 0.38
CA PRO A 144 -14.07 -18.36 -0.67
C PRO A 144 -13.88 -17.47 -1.90
N LEU A 145 -14.85 -16.58 -2.15
CA LEU A 145 -14.84 -15.65 -3.29
C LEU A 145 -13.91 -14.45 -3.06
N LEU A 146 -13.44 -14.23 -1.83
CA LEU A 146 -12.51 -13.13 -1.56
C LEU A 146 -11.19 -13.35 -2.29
N PRO A 147 -10.56 -12.30 -2.84
CA PRO A 147 -9.40 -12.46 -3.73
C PRO A 147 -8.23 -13.25 -3.16
N TRP A 148 -7.98 -13.17 -1.84
CA TRP A 148 -6.87 -13.88 -1.20
C TRP A 148 -7.18 -15.36 -0.92
N ASN A 149 -8.45 -15.72 -0.69
CA ASN A 149 -8.87 -17.11 -0.52
C ASN A 149 -8.99 -17.79 -1.88
N TRP A 150 -9.56 -17.09 -2.86
CA TRP A 150 -9.67 -17.56 -4.24
C TRP A 150 -8.30 -17.81 -4.89
N ALA A 151 -7.28 -17.00 -4.54
CA ALA A 151 -5.91 -17.23 -4.98
C ALA A 151 -5.31 -18.57 -4.50
N VAL A 152 -5.74 -19.05 -3.32
CA VAL A 152 -5.28 -20.33 -2.76
C VAL A 152 -5.82 -21.50 -3.59
N THR A 153 -7.08 -21.40 -4.01
CA THR A 153 -7.77 -22.44 -4.78
C THR A 153 -7.41 -22.40 -6.27
N HIS A 154 -6.98 -21.25 -6.79
CA HIS A 154 -6.64 -21.05 -8.21
C HIS A 154 -5.22 -20.50 -8.41
N PRO A 155 -4.17 -21.30 -8.11
CA PRO A 155 -2.79 -20.86 -8.27
C PRO A 155 -2.42 -20.57 -9.74
N ASP A 156 -3.09 -21.22 -10.69
CA ASP A 156 -2.90 -21.03 -12.13
C ASP A 156 -3.37 -19.65 -12.62
N ALA A 157 -4.28 -19.02 -11.88
CA ALA A 157 -4.75 -17.67 -12.18
C ALA A 157 -3.82 -16.57 -11.66
N ILE A 158 -2.74 -16.91 -10.94
CA ILE A 158 -1.74 -15.96 -10.47
C ILE A 158 -0.80 -15.58 -11.62
N ARG A 159 -0.66 -14.28 -11.88
CA ARG A 159 0.17 -13.74 -12.97
C ARG A 159 1.65 -13.71 -12.57
N GLU A 160 2.31 -14.86 -12.64
CA GLU A 160 3.74 -15.00 -12.26
C GLU A 160 4.66 -14.03 -13.02
N TYR A 161 4.39 -13.78 -14.32
CA TYR A 161 5.17 -12.83 -15.13
C TYR A 161 5.25 -11.43 -14.49
N ARG A 162 4.20 -11.01 -13.78
CA ARG A 162 4.14 -9.69 -13.13
C ARG A 162 5.04 -9.64 -11.89
N VAL A 163 5.16 -10.75 -11.17
CA VAL A 163 6.11 -10.88 -10.07
C VAL A 163 7.54 -10.74 -10.60
N GLU A 164 7.82 -11.38 -11.74
CA GLU A 164 9.13 -11.33 -12.39
C GLU A 164 9.46 -9.93 -12.95
N GLU A 165 8.50 -9.25 -13.58
CA GLU A 165 8.66 -7.85 -14.00
C GLU A 165 9.01 -6.92 -12.83
N ARG A 166 8.36 -7.09 -11.66
CA ARG A 166 8.65 -6.28 -10.46
C ARG A 166 10.06 -6.51 -9.96
N LYS A 167 10.53 -7.77 -9.94
CA LYS A 167 11.92 -8.12 -9.58
C LYS A 167 12.88 -7.46 -10.57
N ASN A 168 12.69 -7.69 -11.87
CA ASN A 168 13.51 -7.12 -12.93
C ASN A 168 13.59 -5.60 -12.89
N ARG A 169 12.47 -4.91 -12.62
CA ARG A 169 12.45 -3.45 -12.46
C ARG A 169 13.25 -2.98 -11.25
N THR A 170 13.18 -3.73 -10.15
CA THR A 170 13.91 -3.45 -8.92
C THR A 170 15.42 -3.65 -9.12
N ASP A 171 15.81 -4.75 -9.76
CA ASP A 171 17.19 -5.06 -10.09
C ASP A 171 17.77 -4.04 -11.07
N ARG A 172 17.02 -3.63 -12.09
CA ARG A 172 17.44 -2.57 -13.01
C ARG A 172 17.67 -1.24 -12.28
N LYS A 173 16.81 -0.88 -11.32
CA LYS A 173 17.01 0.33 -10.50
C LYS A 173 18.24 0.20 -9.61
N ARG A 174 18.46 -0.97 -9.01
CA ARG A 174 19.61 -1.26 -8.16
C ARG A 174 20.93 -1.15 -8.94
N ARG A 175 21.03 -1.84 -10.07
CA ARG A 175 22.19 -1.79 -10.98
C ARG A 175 22.52 -0.35 -11.39
N LYS A 176 21.51 0.43 -11.83
CA LYS A 176 21.71 1.86 -12.17
C LYS A 176 22.25 2.69 -11.00
N ARG A 177 21.83 2.41 -9.76
CA ARG A 177 22.34 3.12 -8.55
C ARG A 177 23.78 2.72 -8.25
N GLU A 178 24.11 1.44 -8.38
CA GLU A 178 25.47 0.91 -8.20
C GLU A 178 26.43 1.51 -9.24
N ASP A 179 26.04 1.57 -10.50
CA ASP A 179 26.83 2.19 -11.58
C ASP A 179 27.10 3.68 -11.31
N ARG A 180 26.08 4.42 -10.86
CA ARG A 180 26.25 5.84 -10.46
C ARG A 180 27.24 6.01 -9.31
N ARG A 181 27.22 5.10 -8.33
CA ARG A 181 28.17 5.11 -7.20
C ARG A 181 29.59 4.81 -7.67
N ARG A 182 29.76 3.82 -8.56
CA ARG A 182 31.06 3.48 -9.15
C ARG A 182 31.64 4.65 -9.94
N ARG A 183 30.84 5.28 -10.80
CA ARG A 183 31.24 6.48 -11.58
C ARG A 183 31.67 7.64 -10.68
N ARG A 184 30.94 7.89 -9.58
CA ARG A 184 31.33 8.92 -8.60
C ARG A 184 32.65 8.63 -7.90
N LYS A 185 32.92 7.35 -7.57
CA LYS A 185 34.18 6.94 -6.94
C LYS A 185 35.38 6.98 -7.88
N GLN A 186 35.17 6.81 -9.19
CA GLN A 186 36.24 6.89 -10.21
C GLN A 186 36.60 8.33 -10.61
N SER A 187 35.77 9.31 -10.23
CA SER A 187 35.97 10.73 -10.54
C SER A 187 36.57 11.53 -9.37
N GLN A 188 36.86 10.87 -8.24
CA GLN A 188 37.57 11.41 -7.08
C GLN A 188 38.97 10.81 -7.04
#